data_AF-A0A7K2M3Y9-F1
#
_entry.id   AF-A0A7K2M3Y9-F1
#
_cell.length_a   1.000
_cell.length_b   1.000
_cell.length_c   1.000
_cell.angle_alpha   90.00
_cell.angle_beta   90.00
_cell.angle_gamma   90.00
#
_symmetry.space_group_name_H-M   'P 1'
#
loop_
_entity.id
_entity.type
_entity.pdbx_description
1 polymer ?
#
loop_
_entity_poly.entity_id
_entity_poly.type
_entity_poly.pdbx_seq_one_letter_code
_entity_poly.pdbx_strand_id
1 'polypeptide(L)'
;VLRRGRDRVQAAGTDAEELVAALAALEGDFARLTQAPAQREKGARTAPNRSLVYADCRRSATARVGSAVLEALTPLELCLTAARWMTHRFAEVVGARIGEAYRRLRTRNGTVDLGSLWFECLPAPHSRSIADIDAVQAELRERWAAVIAAPEGVRRVERASADIAEQVHKAFGEPGAGWSLSRYASPDVMLIAEDLRAVERGEFSLVLGELHVAMNTLGASLFVTQHPDREELIAETTADFPGPRLVPMLPKELPLIRWSARSRPALDRPQDYYVALVEHTADPRRPRTVRCADVAVEERAGRLVAELPDGAVFDLLDVFCHALTNRVMDRFRIRPDADHCPRVTVDKMVLSRETWRFAAGRLPFATEKSEAKRFVRARHWQAANELPRHVFVVSPAEPRPFYVDFDSPVYVNILAKAIRRLAARDPQARLTVSEMLPTPEQAWLTDDLGNRYTSELRFVAVDRSALPGGAG
;
A
#
# COMPACT_ATOMS: atom_id res chain seq x y z
N VAL A 1 16.40 -31.00 12.21
CA VAL A 1 15.52 -31.44 11.10
C VAL A 1 15.11 -30.24 10.25
N LEU A 2 14.33 -29.30 10.78
CA LEU A 2 13.79 -28.16 10.00
C LEU A 2 14.85 -27.29 9.31
N ARG A 3 15.98 -26.97 9.96
CA ARG A 3 17.08 -26.22 9.31
C ARG A 3 17.60 -26.94 8.07
N ARG A 4 17.87 -28.25 8.18
CA ARG A 4 18.28 -29.08 7.02
C ARG A 4 17.19 -29.16 5.95
N GLY A 5 15.92 -29.21 6.34
CA GLY A 5 14.81 -29.17 5.39
C GLY A 5 14.76 -27.86 4.60
N ARG A 6 14.94 -26.71 5.26
CA ARG A 6 15.09 -25.41 4.60
C ARG A 6 16.29 -25.40 3.65
N ASP A 7 17.44 -25.93 4.09
CA ASP A 7 18.66 -25.94 3.27
C ASP A 7 18.48 -26.83 2.01
N ARG A 8 17.69 -27.92 2.09
CA ARG A 8 17.30 -28.72 0.92
C ARG A 8 16.40 -27.96 -0.04
N VAL A 9 15.43 -27.19 0.47
CA VAL A 9 14.59 -26.31 -0.37
C VAL A 9 15.45 -25.30 -1.11
N GLN A 10 16.47 -24.74 -0.46
CA GLN A 10 17.41 -23.83 -1.11
C GLN A 10 18.27 -24.55 -2.17
N ALA A 11 18.75 -25.76 -1.88
CA ALA A 11 19.57 -26.54 -2.81
C ALA A 11 18.83 -26.95 -4.08
N ALA A 12 17.52 -27.22 -4.01
CA ALA A 12 16.69 -27.54 -5.17
C ALA A 12 16.65 -26.43 -6.23
N GLY A 13 16.91 -25.18 -5.84
CA GLY A 13 17.04 -24.06 -6.77
C GLY A 13 15.82 -23.89 -7.68
N THR A 14 16.04 -24.03 -8.99
CA THR A 14 15.03 -23.89 -10.04
C THR A 14 14.49 -25.23 -10.56
N ASP A 15 14.91 -26.36 -10.00
CA ASP A 15 14.35 -27.68 -10.35
C ASP A 15 12.94 -27.81 -9.73
N ALA A 16 11.92 -27.83 -10.59
CA ALA A 16 10.54 -27.83 -10.14
C ALA A 16 10.16 -29.10 -9.36
N GLU A 17 10.67 -30.27 -9.77
CA GLU A 17 10.35 -31.54 -9.13
C GLU A 17 11.04 -31.67 -7.78
N GLU A 18 12.35 -31.36 -7.73
CA GLU A 18 13.11 -31.38 -6.48
C GLU A 18 12.58 -30.35 -5.48
N LEU A 19 12.21 -29.15 -5.95
CA LEU A 19 11.68 -28.09 -5.10
C LEU A 19 10.34 -28.51 -4.47
N VAL A 20 9.44 -29.10 -5.25
CA VAL A 20 8.16 -29.62 -4.74
C VAL A 20 8.39 -30.73 -3.71
N ALA A 21 9.31 -31.66 -3.98
CA ALA A 21 9.64 -32.74 -3.05
C ALA A 21 10.26 -32.21 -1.75
N ALA A 22 11.19 -31.25 -1.83
CA ALA A 22 11.84 -30.64 -0.68
C ALA A 22 10.86 -29.85 0.19
N LEU A 23 9.94 -29.09 -0.43
CA LEU A 23 8.87 -28.37 0.28
C LEU A 23 7.94 -29.34 1.02
N ALA A 24 7.46 -30.39 0.33
CA ALA A 24 6.59 -31.39 0.94
C ALA A 24 7.26 -32.11 2.11
N ALA A 25 8.55 -32.47 1.98
CA ALA A 25 9.31 -33.09 3.05
C ALA A 25 9.47 -32.16 4.27
N LEU A 26 9.79 -30.87 4.03
CA LEU A 26 9.88 -29.87 5.11
C LEU A 26 8.54 -29.69 5.83
N GLU A 27 7.44 -29.61 5.09
CA GLU A 27 6.09 -29.50 5.65
C GLU A 27 5.71 -30.74 6.48
N GLY A 28 5.99 -31.94 5.97
CA GLY A 28 5.76 -33.20 6.69
C GLY A 28 6.60 -33.32 7.97
N ASP A 29 7.88 -32.94 7.91
CA ASP A 29 8.78 -32.92 9.07
C ASP A 29 8.29 -31.96 10.15
N PHE A 30 7.85 -30.77 9.75
CA PHE A 30 7.28 -29.79 10.69
C PHE A 30 6.03 -30.33 11.35
N ALA A 31 5.06 -30.80 10.56
CA ALA A 31 3.78 -31.27 11.10
C ALA A 31 3.98 -32.42 12.09
N ARG A 32 4.91 -33.33 11.80
CA ARG A 32 5.25 -34.45 12.70
C ARG A 32 5.96 -34.00 13.98
N LEU A 33 6.84 -33.01 13.92
CA LEU A 33 7.58 -32.53 15.10
C LEU A 33 6.73 -31.66 16.01
N THR A 34 5.89 -30.80 15.44
CA THR A 34 5.13 -29.79 16.20
C THR A 34 3.69 -30.19 16.46
N GLN A 35 3.19 -31.24 15.79
CA GLN A 35 1.78 -31.63 15.80
C GLN A 35 0.85 -30.47 15.38
N ALA A 36 1.35 -29.61 14.47
CA ALA A 36 0.65 -28.42 14.00
C ALA A 36 0.70 -28.35 12.46
N PRO A 37 -0.30 -27.76 11.79
CA PRO A 37 -0.31 -27.66 10.33
C PRO A 37 0.87 -26.81 9.82
N ALA A 38 1.55 -27.30 8.78
CA ALA A 38 2.68 -26.63 8.15
C ALA A 38 2.30 -25.44 7.27
N GLN A 39 1.01 -25.31 6.94
CA GLN A 39 0.48 -24.17 6.22
C GLN A 39 -0.68 -23.54 6.96
N ARG A 40 -0.66 -22.21 7.08
CA ARG A 40 -1.78 -21.43 7.63
C ARG A 40 -2.97 -21.45 6.69
N GLU A 41 -4.19 -21.54 7.20
CA GLU A 41 -5.41 -21.56 6.37
C GLU A 41 -5.54 -20.33 5.46
N LYS A 42 -6.14 -20.54 4.28
CA LYS A 42 -6.34 -19.46 3.30
C LYS A 42 -7.60 -18.71 3.72
N GLY A 43 -7.47 -17.44 4.04
CA GLY A 43 -8.61 -16.62 4.41
C GLY A 43 -8.38 -15.15 4.14
N ALA A 44 -9.47 -14.38 4.17
CA ALA A 44 -9.42 -12.93 4.03
C ALA A 44 -8.56 -12.26 5.13
N ARG A 45 -8.38 -12.95 6.26
CA ARG A 45 -7.68 -12.52 7.48
C ARG A 45 -6.24 -13.03 7.60
N THR A 46 -5.77 -13.87 6.68
CA THR A 46 -4.41 -14.43 6.72
C THR A 46 -3.50 -13.64 5.78
N ALA A 47 -2.33 -13.21 6.27
CA ALA A 47 -1.30 -12.59 5.44
C ALA A 47 -0.78 -13.57 4.36
N PRO A 48 -0.27 -13.08 3.21
CA PRO A 48 0.45 -13.91 2.24
C PRO A 48 1.69 -14.57 2.88
N ASN A 49 2.31 -15.53 2.19
CA ASN A 49 3.41 -16.36 2.69
C ASN A 49 2.98 -17.28 3.86
N ARG A 50 2.03 -18.16 3.55
CA ARG A 50 1.37 -19.10 4.48
C ARG A 50 2.18 -20.37 4.79
N SER A 51 3.24 -20.62 4.03
CA SER A 51 4.14 -21.77 4.14
C SER A 51 5.27 -21.51 5.15
N LEU A 52 6.01 -22.57 5.49
CA LEU A 52 7.15 -22.50 6.42
C LEU A 52 8.33 -21.70 5.89
N VAL A 53 8.46 -21.63 4.57
CA VAL A 53 9.52 -20.92 3.84
C VAL A 53 8.90 -20.10 2.72
N TYR A 54 9.58 -19.02 2.35
CA TYR A 54 9.28 -18.18 1.20
C TYR A 54 10.58 -17.87 0.46
N ALA A 55 10.48 -17.59 -0.84
CA ALA A 55 11.61 -17.18 -1.65
C ALA A 55 11.47 -15.70 -2.02
N ASP A 56 12.57 -14.97 -1.88
CA ASP A 56 12.76 -13.64 -2.44
C ASP A 56 13.95 -13.70 -3.40
N CYS A 57 13.84 -13.04 -4.55
CA CYS A 57 14.86 -13.03 -5.59
C CYS A 57 15.33 -11.61 -5.83
N ARG A 58 16.65 -11.43 -5.89
CA ARG A 58 17.27 -10.20 -6.38
C ARG A 58 17.69 -10.40 -7.83
N ARG A 59 17.19 -9.53 -8.72
CA ARG A 59 17.67 -9.50 -10.11
C ARG A 59 19.12 -9.04 -10.12
N SER A 60 19.96 -9.66 -10.95
CA SER A 60 21.34 -9.18 -11.19
C SER A 60 21.32 -7.96 -12.12
N ALA A 61 20.70 -6.88 -11.67
CA ALA A 61 20.59 -5.62 -12.40
C ALA A 61 20.82 -4.45 -11.44
N THR A 62 21.38 -3.37 -11.96
CA THR A 62 21.51 -2.09 -11.24
C THR A 62 20.89 -1.01 -12.12
N ALA A 63 20.01 -0.21 -11.55
CA ALA A 63 19.44 0.95 -12.22
C ALA A 63 20.04 2.23 -11.62
N ARG A 64 20.40 3.18 -12.48
CA ARG A 64 20.77 4.55 -12.08
C ARG A 64 19.73 5.49 -12.67
N VAL A 65 19.09 6.28 -11.81
CA VAL A 65 18.07 7.24 -12.22
C VAL A 65 18.76 8.57 -12.52
N GLY A 66 18.70 9.04 -13.76
CA GLY A 66 19.27 10.32 -14.19
C GLY A 66 18.39 11.52 -13.80
N SER A 67 18.96 12.74 -13.89
CA SER A 67 18.26 13.99 -13.53
C SER A 67 16.97 14.19 -14.31
N ALA A 68 16.93 13.86 -15.60
CA ALA A 68 15.72 14.00 -16.42
C ALA A 68 14.52 13.20 -15.87
N VAL A 69 14.76 12.01 -15.31
CA VAL A 69 13.71 11.19 -14.69
C VAL A 69 13.27 11.82 -13.36
N LEU A 70 14.22 12.35 -12.58
CA LEU A 70 13.90 13.07 -11.33
C LEU A 70 13.09 14.34 -11.60
N GLU A 71 13.45 15.12 -12.61
CA GLU A 71 12.69 16.30 -13.04
C GLU A 71 11.29 15.92 -13.51
N ALA A 72 11.14 14.80 -14.23
CA ALA A 72 9.84 14.30 -14.66
C ALA A 72 8.93 13.83 -13.49
N LEU A 73 9.48 13.67 -12.28
CA LEU A 73 8.70 13.41 -11.06
C LEU A 73 8.10 14.68 -10.44
N THR A 74 8.38 15.88 -10.94
CA THR A 74 7.85 17.15 -10.40
C THR A 74 6.34 17.12 -10.10
N PRO A 75 5.46 16.55 -10.96
CA PRO A 75 4.03 16.45 -10.67
C PRO A 75 3.67 15.68 -9.39
N LEU A 76 4.57 14.83 -8.89
CA LEU A 76 4.39 14.08 -7.66
C LEU A 76 4.19 15.00 -6.45
N GLU A 77 4.78 16.20 -6.42
CA GLU A 77 4.62 17.17 -5.32
C GLU A 77 3.14 17.53 -5.08
N LEU A 78 2.34 17.61 -6.15
CA LEU A 78 0.91 17.86 -6.07
C LEU A 78 0.18 16.71 -5.34
N CYS A 79 0.57 15.47 -5.65
CA CYS A 79 0.05 14.28 -4.99
C CYS A 79 0.49 14.20 -3.52
N LEU A 80 1.74 14.56 -3.22
CA LEU A 80 2.28 14.58 -1.85
C LEU A 80 1.56 15.62 -0.98
N THR A 81 1.25 16.79 -1.53
CA THR A 81 0.44 17.83 -0.86
C THR A 81 -0.95 17.29 -0.50
N ALA A 82 -1.62 16.63 -1.44
CA ALA A 82 -2.93 16.02 -1.21
C ALA A 82 -2.88 14.83 -0.24
N ALA A 83 -1.82 14.02 -0.29
CA ALA A 83 -1.59 12.90 0.63
C ALA A 83 -1.42 13.39 2.07
N ARG A 84 -0.63 14.45 2.27
CA ARG A 84 -0.46 15.12 3.57
C ARG A 84 -1.80 15.60 4.11
N TRP A 85 -2.56 16.33 3.31
CA TRP A 85 -3.91 16.78 3.68
C TRP A 85 -4.79 15.61 4.14
N MET A 86 -4.83 14.53 3.37
CA MET A 86 -5.61 13.33 3.70
C MET A 86 -5.20 12.75 5.06
N THR A 87 -3.91 12.64 5.33
CA THR A 87 -3.42 12.12 6.62
C THR A 87 -3.71 13.05 7.79
N HIS A 88 -3.60 14.37 7.59
CA HIS A 88 -3.91 15.37 8.62
C HIS A 88 -5.40 15.36 8.97
N ARG A 89 -6.29 15.34 7.96
CA ARG A 89 -7.73 15.26 8.18
C ARG A 89 -8.14 14.00 8.91
N PHE A 90 -7.54 12.87 8.54
CA PHE A 90 -7.81 11.61 9.24
C PHE A 90 -7.29 11.63 10.69
N ALA A 91 -6.10 12.19 10.93
CA ALA A 91 -5.54 12.34 12.27
C ALA A 91 -6.41 13.24 13.16
N GLU A 92 -6.94 14.35 12.63
CA GLU A 92 -7.87 15.24 13.33
C GLU A 92 -9.13 14.50 13.80
N VAL A 93 -9.79 13.79 12.87
CA VAL A 93 -11.03 13.04 13.17
C VAL A 93 -10.78 11.95 14.20
N VAL A 94 -9.71 11.16 14.04
CA VAL A 94 -9.39 10.08 14.98
C VAL A 94 -8.95 10.64 16.34
N GLY A 95 -8.13 11.70 16.35
CA GLY A 95 -7.67 12.38 17.55
C GLY A 95 -8.83 12.89 18.41
N ALA A 96 -9.85 13.49 17.80
CA ALA A 96 -11.06 13.91 18.50
C ALA A 96 -11.78 12.74 19.20
N ARG A 97 -11.91 11.60 18.52
CA ARG A 97 -12.56 10.39 19.07
C ARG A 97 -11.75 9.75 20.19
N ILE A 98 -10.43 9.70 20.06
CA ILE A 98 -9.54 9.25 21.14
C ILE A 98 -9.65 10.21 22.33
N GLY A 99 -9.74 11.52 22.08
CA GLY A 99 -9.99 12.55 23.09
C GLY A 99 -11.29 12.34 23.87
N GLU A 100 -12.37 11.92 23.21
CA GLU A 100 -13.62 11.53 23.87
C GLU A 100 -13.44 10.29 24.76
N ALA A 101 -12.74 9.26 24.28
CA ALA A 101 -12.44 8.06 25.05
C ALA A 101 -11.59 8.37 26.30
N TYR A 102 -10.55 9.18 26.14
CA TYR A 102 -9.71 9.68 27.22
C TYR A 102 -10.53 10.41 28.29
N ARG A 103 -11.38 11.37 27.89
CA ARG A 103 -12.22 12.12 28.84
C ARG A 103 -13.18 11.21 29.62
N ARG A 104 -13.79 10.20 28.98
CA ARG A 104 -14.63 9.22 29.67
C ARG A 104 -13.86 8.39 30.70
N LEU A 105 -12.64 7.97 30.36
CA LEU A 105 -11.79 7.23 31.30
C LEU A 105 -11.31 8.10 32.45
N ARG A 106 -10.88 9.33 32.17
CA ARG A 106 -10.43 10.30 33.16
C ARG A 106 -11.51 10.58 34.20
N THR A 107 -12.76 10.79 33.76
CA THR A 107 -13.90 10.99 34.67
C THR A 107 -14.19 9.77 35.55
N ARG A 108 -13.99 8.55 35.04
CA ARG A 108 -14.24 7.31 35.80
C ARG A 108 -13.14 6.97 36.80
N ASN A 109 -11.88 7.14 36.41
CA ASN A 109 -10.74 6.54 37.10
C ASN A 109 -9.81 7.57 37.74
N GLY A 110 -9.99 8.86 37.47
CA GLY A 110 -9.11 9.93 37.95
C GLY A 110 -7.79 10.01 37.21
N THR A 111 -7.16 8.90 36.83
CA THR A 111 -5.96 8.81 35.98
C THR A 111 -6.20 7.88 34.78
N VAL A 112 -5.41 8.02 33.71
CA VAL A 112 -5.55 7.19 32.50
C VAL A 112 -4.18 6.64 32.11
N ASP A 113 -4.05 5.32 32.13
CA ASP A 113 -2.93 4.62 31.50
C ASP A 113 -3.25 4.29 30.03
N LEU A 114 -2.20 4.13 29.23
CA LEU A 114 -2.32 3.86 27.80
C LEU A 114 -3.01 2.52 27.51
N GLY A 115 -2.83 1.52 28.37
CA GLY A 115 -3.48 0.22 28.23
C GLY A 115 -5.01 0.36 28.31
N SER A 116 -5.51 1.01 29.35
CA SER A 116 -6.94 1.31 29.53
C SER A 116 -7.52 2.11 28.37
N LEU A 117 -6.80 3.14 27.88
CA LEU A 117 -7.23 3.92 26.73
C LEU A 117 -7.27 3.09 25.44
N TRP A 118 -6.24 2.27 25.21
CA TRP A 118 -6.19 1.38 24.05
C TRP A 118 -7.41 0.44 24.01
N PHE A 119 -7.78 -0.15 25.15
CA PHE A 119 -8.98 -1.00 25.25
C PHE A 119 -10.28 -0.26 24.97
N GLU A 120 -10.44 0.97 25.49
CA GLU A 120 -11.60 1.83 25.22
C GLU A 120 -11.71 2.22 23.73
N CYS A 121 -10.59 2.22 23.01
CA CYS A 121 -10.50 2.50 21.58
C CYS A 121 -10.65 1.25 20.69
N LEU A 122 -10.88 0.05 21.23
CA LEU A 122 -11.05 -1.15 20.40
C LEU A 122 -12.42 -1.17 19.67
N PRO A 123 -12.48 -1.66 18.42
CA PRO A 123 -11.35 -2.06 17.58
C PRO A 123 -10.51 -0.86 17.13
N ALA A 124 -9.19 -0.94 17.29
CA ALA A 124 -8.30 0.20 17.07
C ALA A 124 -8.31 0.72 15.61
N PRO A 125 -8.19 2.05 15.41
CA PRO A 125 -8.09 3.09 16.43
C PRO A 125 -9.45 3.47 17.06
N HIS A 126 -10.55 3.07 16.43
CA HIS A 126 -11.92 3.07 16.96
C HIS A 126 -12.87 2.38 15.94
N SER A 127 -14.07 2.00 16.39
CA SER A 127 -15.07 1.25 15.60
C SER A 127 -15.52 1.92 14.29
N ARG A 128 -15.58 3.25 14.27
CA ARG A 128 -16.02 4.05 13.09
C ARG A 128 -14.90 4.40 12.11
N SER A 129 -13.67 3.96 12.33
CA SER A 129 -12.49 4.43 11.59
C SER A 129 -12.56 4.17 10.08
N ILE A 130 -13.24 3.10 9.65
CA ILE A 130 -13.48 2.81 8.22
C ILE A 130 -14.40 3.86 7.60
N ALA A 131 -15.53 4.17 8.25
CA ALA A 131 -16.47 5.16 7.73
C ALA A 131 -15.85 6.57 7.67
N ASP A 132 -15.03 6.91 8.67
CA ASP A 132 -14.35 8.20 8.70
C ASP A 132 -13.31 8.33 7.57
N ILE A 133 -12.49 7.29 7.31
CA ILE A 133 -11.56 7.34 6.17
C ILE A 133 -12.28 7.29 4.82
N ASP A 134 -13.41 6.59 4.72
CA ASP A 134 -14.23 6.58 3.50
C ASP A 134 -14.77 8.00 3.18
N ALA A 135 -15.16 8.76 4.21
CA ALA A 135 -15.59 10.15 4.07
C ALA A 135 -14.44 11.07 3.62
N VAL A 136 -13.28 10.99 4.28
CA VAL A 136 -12.08 11.77 3.88
C VAL A 136 -11.65 11.41 2.45
N GLN A 137 -11.72 10.13 2.07
CA GLN A 137 -11.40 9.70 0.72
C GLN A 137 -12.42 10.22 -0.32
N ALA A 138 -13.70 10.31 0.03
CA ALA A 138 -14.71 10.90 -0.86
C ALA A 138 -14.42 12.38 -1.10
N GLU A 139 -14.10 13.13 -0.04
CA GLU A 139 -13.71 14.54 -0.12
C GLU A 139 -12.42 14.73 -0.94
N LEU A 140 -11.42 13.85 -0.77
CA LEU A 140 -10.21 13.83 -1.59
C LEU A 140 -10.54 13.74 -3.09
N ARG A 141 -11.42 12.80 -3.47
CA ARG A 141 -11.82 12.58 -4.86
C ARG A 141 -12.59 13.75 -5.43
N GLU A 142 -13.47 14.36 -4.64
CA GLU A 142 -14.23 15.54 -5.04
C GLU A 142 -13.31 16.74 -5.32
N ARG A 143 -12.39 17.04 -4.38
CA ARG A 143 -11.39 18.11 -4.55
C ARG A 143 -10.52 17.88 -5.78
N TRP A 144 -10.05 16.65 -6.00
CA TRP A 144 -9.28 16.32 -7.20
C TRP A 144 -10.10 16.41 -8.50
N ALA A 145 -11.36 15.98 -8.49
CA ALA A 145 -12.24 16.12 -9.66
C ALA A 145 -12.43 17.58 -10.05
N ALA A 146 -12.55 18.48 -9.06
CA ALA A 146 -12.62 19.92 -9.28
C ALA A 146 -11.30 20.50 -9.84
N VAL A 147 -10.14 20.08 -9.33
CA VAL A 147 -8.82 20.51 -9.82
C VAL A 147 -8.57 20.03 -11.25
N ILE A 148 -8.88 18.76 -11.57
CA ILE A 148 -8.66 18.23 -12.91
C ILE A 148 -9.66 18.81 -13.91
N ALA A 149 -10.92 19.02 -13.48
CA ALA A 149 -12.02 19.54 -14.28
C ALA A 149 -12.09 18.87 -15.67
N ALA A 150 -12.15 17.53 -15.67
CA ALA A 150 -12.19 16.75 -16.90
C ALA A 150 -13.52 16.96 -17.64
N PRO A 151 -13.51 17.33 -18.94
CA PRO A 151 -14.74 17.37 -19.72
C PRO A 151 -15.41 16.00 -19.81
N GLU A 152 -16.74 15.97 -19.94
CA GLU A 152 -17.47 14.71 -20.06
C GLU A 152 -17.11 13.96 -21.36
N GLY A 153 -17.00 12.64 -21.29
CA GLY A 153 -16.76 11.77 -22.45
C GLY A 153 -15.34 11.77 -23.01
N VAL A 154 -14.42 12.59 -22.49
CA VAL A 154 -13.02 12.55 -22.94
C VAL A 154 -12.29 11.35 -22.37
N ARG A 155 -11.39 10.78 -23.15
CA ARG A 155 -10.57 9.61 -22.76
C ARG A 155 -9.24 9.98 -22.12
N ARG A 156 -8.73 11.16 -22.43
CA ARG A 156 -7.43 11.66 -21.96
C ARG A 156 -7.56 13.12 -21.56
N VAL A 157 -6.90 13.46 -20.46
CA VAL A 157 -6.79 14.81 -19.94
C VAL A 157 -5.32 15.07 -19.70
N GLU A 158 -4.80 16.12 -20.33
CA GLU A 158 -3.44 16.60 -20.14
C GLU A 158 -3.49 17.96 -19.42
N ARG A 159 -2.59 18.15 -18.47
CA ARG A 159 -2.42 19.41 -17.71
C ARG A 159 -0.94 19.69 -17.54
N ALA A 160 -0.54 20.96 -17.52
CA ALA A 160 0.75 21.31 -16.97
C ALA A 160 0.64 21.37 -15.44
N SER A 161 1.68 20.92 -14.72
CA SER A 161 1.71 21.05 -13.25
C SER A 161 1.58 22.51 -12.82
N ALA A 162 2.22 23.43 -13.54
CA ALA A 162 2.15 24.87 -13.32
C ALA A 162 0.71 25.42 -13.36
N ASP A 163 -0.15 24.89 -14.24
CA ASP A 163 -1.52 25.39 -14.42
C ASP A 163 -2.46 25.00 -13.27
N ILE A 164 -2.16 23.88 -12.59
CA ILE A 164 -3.00 23.33 -11.52
C ILE A 164 -2.40 23.49 -10.12
N ALA A 165 -1.14 23.91 -10.01
CA ALA A 165 -0.43 24.02 -8.73
C ALA A 165 -1.15 24.91 -7.71
N GLU A 166 -1.61 26.09 -8.12
CA GLU A 166 -2.34 27.01 -7.23
C GLU A 166 -3.67 26.40 -6.75
N GLN A 167 -4.37 25.67 -7.63
CA GLN A 167 -5.65 25.03 -7.31
C GLN A 167 -5.43 23.87 -6.33
N VAL A 168 -4.39 23.06 -6.54
CA VAL A 168 -3.96 22.02 -5.59
C VAL A 168 -3.60 22.64 -4.25
N HIS A 169 -2.84 23.73 -4.22
CA HIS A 169 -2.48 24.41 -2.97
C HIS A 169 -3.72 24.96 -2.25
N LYS A 170 -4.67 25.58 -2.95
CA LYS A 170 -5.94 26.02 -2.35
C LYS A 170 -6.76 24.84 -1.82
N ALA A 171 -6.76 23.72 -2.54
CA ALA A 171 -7.54 22.53 -2.18
C ALA A 171 -6.89 21.69 -1.07
N PHE A 172 -5.57 21.69 -0.90
CA PHE A 172 -4.87 20.73 -0.03
C PHE A 172 -3.74 21.34 0.81
N GLY A 173 -3.47 22.63 0.66
CA GLY A 173 -2.38 23.34 1.34
C GLY A 173 -2.66 23.69 2.80
N GLU A 174 -3.84 23.37 3.32
CA GLU A 174 -4.23 23.62 4.71
C GLU A 174 -3.20 23.00 5.69
N PRO A 175 -2.68 23.77 6.65
CA PRO A 175 -1.77 23.24 7.65
C PRO A 175 -2.50 22.26 8.56
N GLY A 176 -1.79 21.25 9.05
CA GLY A 176 -2.34 20.26 9.97
C GLY A 176 -1.25 19.47 10.65
N ALA A 177 -1.66 18.57 11.54
CA ALA A 177 -0.77 17.66 12.22
C ALA A 177 -1.24 16.22 11.98
N GLY A 178 -0.30 15.36 11.57
CA GLY A 178 -0.49 13.92 11.53
C GLY A 178 0.31 13.22 12.64
N TRP A 179 0.48 11.91 12.50
CA TRP A 179 1.40 11.12 13.32
C TRP A 179 2.77 10.99 12.65
N SER A 180 3.79 10.58 13.37
CA SER A 180 5.18 10.43 12.88
C SER A 180 5.30 9.80 11.48
N LEU A 181 4.66 8.66 11.24
CA LEU A 181 4.73 7.97 9.95
C LEU A 181 3.95 8.65 8.82
N SER A 182 2.99 9.54 9.11
CA SER A 182 2.23 10.27 8.08
C SER A 182 3.08 11.16 7.18
N ARG A 183 4.30 11.49 7.63
CA ARG A 183 5.31 12.23 6.87
C ARG A 183 5.86 11.44 5.69
N TYR A 184 5.73 10.11 5.70
CA TYR A 184 6.19 9.28 4.59
C TYR A 184 5.12 9.07 3.53
N ALA A 185 5.54 9.19 2.28
CA ALA A 185 4.79 8.71 1.13
C ALA A 185 5.73 7.88 0.26
N SER A 186 5.30 6.67 -0.10
CA SER A 186 6.06 5.78 -0.97
C SER A 186 5.37 5.64 -2.33
N PRO A 187 5.73 6.45 -3.33
CA PRO A 187 5.22 6.30 -4.68
C PRO A 187 5.91 5.15 -5.41
N ASP A 188 5.08 4.39 -6.12
CA ASP A 188 5.50 3.39 -7.07
C ASP A 188 5.39 3.98 -8.47
N VAL A 189 6.50 4.07 -9.18
CA VAL A 189 6.58 4.74 -10.47
C VAL A 189 7.05 3.76 -11.54
N MET A 190 6.25 3.63 -12.60
CA MET A 190 6.64 2.88 -13.78
C MET A 190 7.13 3.85 -14.86
N LEU A 191 8.11 3.41 -15.63
CA LEU A 191 8.62 4.17 -16.78
C LEU A 191 8.06 3.58 -18.08
N ILE A 192 7.57 4.45 -18.97
CA ILE A 192 7.14 4.13 -20.32
C ILE A 192 8.21 4.63 -21.29
N ALA A 193 8.85 3.72 -22.00
CA ALA A 193 9.75 4.01 -23.11
C ALA A 193 9.88 2.79 -24.02
N GLU A 194 10.30 3.01 -25.27
CA GLU A 194 10.56 1.92 -26.21
C GLU A 194 11.76 1.07 -25.77
N ASP A 195 12.84 1.72 -25.34
CA ASP A 195 14.08 1.11 -24.88
C ASP A 195 14.88 2.09 -23.99
N LEU A 196 16.06 1.68 -23.54
CA LEU A 196 16.95 2.52 -22.75
C LEU A 196 17.41 3.78 -23.51
N ARG A 197 17.64 3.69 -24.83
CA ARG A 197 18.12 4.83 -25.63
C ARG A 197 17.06 5.93 -25.72
N ALA A 198 15.78 5.57 -25.78
CA ALA A 198 14.68 6.52 -25.72
C ALA A 198 14.68 7.27 -24.38
N VAL A 199 14.93 6.57 -23.26
CA VAL A 199 15.09 7.21 -21.95
C VAL A 199 16.26 8.19 -21.94
N GLU A 200 17.41 7.81 -22.48
CA GLU A 200 18.61 8.66 -22.58
C GLU A 200 18.38 9.92 -23.42
N ARG A 201 17.53 9.84 -24.46
CA ARG A 201 17.10 11.01 -25.26
C ARG A 201 15.98 11.84 -24.61
N GLY A 202 15.46 11.43 -23.46
CA GLY A 202 14.35 12.10 -22.78
C GLY A 202 12.97 11.79 -23.36
N GLU A 203 12.87 10.79 -24.25
CA GLU A 203 11.66 10.30 -24.92
C GLU A 203 10.97 9.23 -24.06
N PHE A 204 10.50 9.64 -22.88
CA PHE A 204 9.80 8.76 -21.95
C PHE A 204 8.64 9.47 -21.26
N SER A 205 7.80 8.68 -20.60
CA SER A 205 6.79 9.17 -19.67
C SER A 205 6.79 8.30 -18.41
N LEU A 206 6.23 8.82 -17.33
CA LEU A 206 6.11 8.13 -16.06
C LEU A 206 4.65 7.77 -15.79
N VAL A 207 4.42 6.74 -14.98
CA VAL A 207 3.09 6.37 -14.50
C VAL A 207 3.17 6.18 -13.00
N LEU A 208 2.30 6.88 -12.28
CA LEU A 208 2.05 6.58 -10.88
C LEU A 208 1.29 5.26 -10.80
N GLY A 209 1.98 4.20 -10.38
CA GLY A 209 1.40 2.89 -10.11
C GLY A 209 0.45 2.98 -8.92
N GLU A 210 1.04 3.15 -7.75
CA GLU A 210 0.35 3.34 -6.47
C GLU A 210 1.08 4.43 -5.65
N LEU A 211 0.39 5.02 -4.68
CA LEU A 211 0.97 5.93 -3.70
C LEU A 211 0.62 5.43 -2.31
N HIS A 212 1.56 4.75 -1.66
CA HIS A 212 1.37 4.28 -0.30
C HIS A 212 1.63 5.42 0.68
N VAL A 213 0.59 5.88 1.37
CA VAL A 213 0.68 7.01 2.30
C VAL A 213 0.91 6.55 3.74
N ALA A 214 1.57 7.39 4.52
CA ALA A 214 1.91 7.16 5.91
C ALA A 214 2.80 5.93 6.19
N MET A 215 3.66 5.56 5.24
CA MET A 215 4.52 4.38 5.35
C MET A 215 5.82 4.55 4.57
N ASN A 216 6.94 4.17 5.20
CA ASN A 216 8.20 3.90 4.51
C ASN A 216 8.19 2.44 4.06
N THR A 217 7.92 2.21 2.77
CA THR A 217 7.84 0.87 2.19
C THR A 217 9.19 0.15 2.14
N LEU A 218 10.30 0.88 2.01
CA LEU A 218 11.66 0.33 2.06
C LEU A 218 12.03 -0.16 3.47
N GLY A 219 11.25 0.22 4.49
CA GLY A 219 11.38 -0.32 5.83
C GLY A 219 10.84 -1.74 6.03
N ALA A 220 10.18 -2.31 5.03
CA ALA A 220 9.73 -3.70 5.08
C ALA A 220 10.93 -4.67 5.06
N SER A 221 10.83 -5.76 5.84
CA SER A 221 11.90 -6.74 6.01
C SER A 221 12.45 -7.29 4.70
N LEU A 222 11.61 -7.49 3.66
CA LEU A 222 12.09 -7.95 2.35
C LEU A 222 13.13 -7.03 1.72
N PHE A 223 13.02 -5.71 1.90
CA PHE A 223 13.98 -4.76 1.36
C PHE A 223 15.20 -4.67 2.28
N VAL A 224 14.97 -4.53 3.59
CA VAL A 224 16.04 -4.35 4.59
C VAL A 224 16.99 -5.53 4.64
N THR A 225 16.49 -6.78 4.62
CA THR A 225 17.35 -7.98 4.74
C THR A 225 18.13 -8.30 3.48
N GLN A 226 17.73 -7.73 2.34
CA GLN A 226 18.40 -7.92 1.04
C GLN A 226 19.22 -6.71 0.62
N HIS A 227 19.15 -5.60 1.37
CA HIS A 227 19.89 -4.38 1.08
C HIS A 227 21.40 -4.63 1.22
N PRO A 228 22.24 -4.19 0.26
CA PRO A 228 23.69 -4.35 0.36
C PRO A 228 24.29 -3.59 1.55
N ASP A 229 23.66 -2.49 1.96
CA ASP A 229 24.07 -1.67 3.11
C ASP A 229 22.87 -1.36 4.02
N ARG A 230 22.63 -2.20 5.02
CA ARG A 230 21.51 -1.97 5.96
C ARG A 230 21.69 -0.70 6.78
N GLU A 231 22.93 -0.32 7.09
CA GLU A 231 23.22 0.83 7.95
C GLU A 231 22.89 2.15 7.25
N GLU A 232 23.05 2.21 5.92
CA GLU A 232 22.57 3.34 5.11
C GLU A 232 21.07 3.60 5.32
N LEU A 233 20.22 2.56 5.25
CA LEU A 233 18.78 2.71 5.48
C LEU A 233 18.44 3.19 6.91
N ILE A 234 19.23 2.77 7.90
CA ILE A 234 19.10 3.22 9.29
C ILE A 234 19.56 4.67 9.44
N ALA A 235 20.61 5.09 8.75
CA ALA A 235 21.10 6.46 8.72
C ALA A 235 20.07 7.42 8.09
N GLU A 236 19.46 7.05 6.96
CA GLU A 236 18.37 7.81 6.33
C GLU A 236 17.17 7.96 7.27
N THR A 237 16.77 6.87 7.94
CA THR A 237 15.71 6.92 8.96
C THR A 237 16.09 7.84 10.13
N THR A 238 17.38 7.95 10.45
CA THR A 238 17.91 8.86 11.49
C THR A 238 17.90 10.32 11.04
N ALA A 239 18.16 10.59 9.77
CA ALA A 239 17.99 11.93 9.21
C ALA A 239 16.51 12.37 9.25
N ASP A 240 15.58 11.44 8.97
CA ASP A 240 14.14 11.72 8.99
C ASP A 240 13.59 11.93 10.41
N PHE A 241 14.15 11.22 11.39
CA PHE A 241 13.79 11.30 12.81
C PHE A 241 15.05 11.46 13.66
N PRO A 242 15.54 12.71 13.86
CA PRO A 242 16.74 12.96 14.66
C PRO A 242 16.60 12.52 16.12
N GLY A 243 15.37 12.54 16.65
CA GLY A 243 15.03 12.07 17.99
C GLY A 243 14.54 10.61 18.03
N PRO A 244 14.40 10.03 19.25
CA PRO A 244 13.68 8.79 19.48
C PRO A 244 12.25 8.85 18.92
N ARG A 245 11.76 7.73 18.39
CA ARG A 245 10.34 7.51 18.08
C ARG A 245 9.69 6.66 19.16
N LEU A 246 8.37 6.79 19.30
CA LEU A 246 7.54 5.81 20.01
C LEU A 246 6.87 4.87 19.00
N VAL A 247 7.16 3.58 19.09
CA VAL A 247 6.67 2.56 18.14
C VAL A 247 5.84 1.53 18.91
N PRO A 248 4.59 1.24 18.49
CA PRO A 248 3.81 0.18 19.10
C PRO A 248 4.37 -1.19 18.73
N MET A 249 4.45 -2.09 19.70
CA MET A 249 4.80 -3.48 19.42
C MET A 249 3.78 -4.11 18.48
N LEU A 250 4.29 -4.70 17.41
CA LEU A 250 3.48 -5.46 16.47
C LEU A 250 3.19 -6.85 17.04
N PRO A 251 1.93 -7.30 17.09
CA PRO A 251 1.64 -8.67 17.47
C PRO A 251 2.16 -9.64 16.41
N LYS A 252 2.31 -10.90 16.82
CA LYS A 252 2.76 -11.96 15.92
C LYS A 252 1.79 -12.17 14.76
N GLU A 253 0.48 -12.05 15.05
CA GLU A 253 -0.61 -12.15 14.08
C GLU A 253 -1.70 -11.14 14.45
N LEU A 254 -2.19 -10.37 13.48
CA LEU A 254 -3.40 -9.54 13.64
C LEU A 254 -4.32 -9.79 12.45
N PRO A 255 -5.59 -10.21 12.67
CA PRO A 255 -6.52 -10.49 11.56
C PRO A 255 -6.78 -9.30 10.63
N LEU A 256 -6.60 -8.08 11.14
CA LEU A 256 -6.79 -6.82 10.41
C LEU A 256 -5.49 -6.31 9.77
N ILE A 257 -4.32 -6.72 10.27
CA ILE A 257 -3.04 -6.25 9.76
C ILE A 257 -2.33 -7.41 9.06
N ARG A 258 -2.25 -7.33 7.73
CA ARG A 258 -1.66 -8.38 6.87
C ARG A 258 -0.12 -8.41 6.94
N TRP A 259 0.47 -8.21 8.12
CA TRP A 259 1.90 -8.37 8.28
C TRP A 259 2.27 -9.83 8.05
N SER A 260 3.24 -10.03 7.16
CA SER A 260 3.91 -11.31 6.97
C SER A 260 5.36 -11.16 7.42
N ALA A 261 6.08 -12.28 7.55
CA ALA A 261 7.53 -12.23 7.80
C ALA A 261 8.30 -11.40 6.76
N ARG A 262 7.72 -11.24 5.55
CA ARG A 262 8.28 -10.48 4.42
C ARG A 262 7.96 -8.98 4.46
N SER A 263 6.87 -8.58 5.11
CA SER A 263 6.41 -7.18 5.09
C SER A 263 6.56 -6.47 6.43
N ARG A 264 6.99 -7.15 7.50
CA ARG A 264 7.15 -6.55 8.82
C ARG A 264 8.18 -5.40 8.77
N PRO A 265 7.93 -4.25 9.42
CA PRO A 265 8.93 -3.21 9.59
C PRO A 265 10.21 -3.75 10.24
N ALA A 266 11.38 -3.38 9.71
CA ALA A 266 12.70 -3.90 10.12
C ALA A 266 13.79 -2.81 10.29
N LEU A 267 13.40 -1.53 10.20
CA LEU A 267 14.26 -0.37 10.48
C LEU A 267 14.21 -0.03 11.97
N ASP A 268 14.70 -0.97 12.78
CA ASP A 268 14.75 -0.86 14.23
C ASP A 268 15.99 -0.08 14.67
N ARG A 269 15.81 1.07 15.33
CA ARG A 269 16.92 1.88 15.84
C ARG A 269 17.05 1.72 17.36
N PRO A 270 18.25 1.60 17.95
CA PRO A 270 18.41 1.43 19.40
C PRO A 270 17.81 2.54 20.25
N GLN A 271 17.76 3.77 19.73
CA GLN A 271 17.16 4.91 20.44
C GLN A 271 15.63 4.90 20.47
N ASP A 272 14.94 4.12 19.63
CA ASP A 272 13.48 4.11 19.55
C ASP A 272 12.84 3.32 20.70
N TYR A 273 11.75 3.88 21.24
CA TYR A 273 10.93 3.29 22.28
C TYR A 273 9.90 2.33 21.71
N TYR A 274 9.68 1.22 22.40
CA TYR A 274 8.67 0.22 22.05
C TYR A 274 7.64 0.10 23.16
N VAL A 275 6.37 0.24 22.81
CA VAL A 275 5.27 0.07 23.77
C VAL A 275 4.51 -1.24 23.53
N ALA A 276 4.47 -2.09 24.55
CA ALA A 276 3.77 -3.37 24.50
C ALA A 276 2.25 -3.15 24.73
N LEU A 277 1.49 -3.07 23.62
CA LEU A 277 0.02 -2.96 23.62
C LEU A 277 -0.69 -4.32 23.57
N VAL A 278 0.01 -5.36 23.13
CA VAL A 278 -0.51 -6.70 22.83
C VAL A 278 0.50 -7.75 23.30
N GLU A 279 0.81 -8.76 22.48
CA GLU A 279 1.90 -9.70 22.73
C GLU A 279 3.28 -9.03 22.70
N HIS A 280 4.14 -9.46 23.61
CA HIS A 280 5.54 -9.01 23.66
C HIS A 280 6.36 -9.73 22.58
N THR A 281 6.47 -9.12 21.39
CA THR A 281 7.18 -9.72 20.25
C THR A 281 8.59 -9.17 20.02
N ALA A 282 8.98 -8.14 20.77
CA ALA A 282 10.34 -7.61 20.77
C ALA A 282 11.30 -8.51 21.57
N ASP A 283 12.61 -8.37 21.33
CA ASP A 283 13.63 -8.99 22.18
C ASP A 283 13.42 -8.53 23.64
N PRO A 284 13.27 -9.44 24.61
CA PRO A 284 13.05 -9.09 26.02
C PRO A 284 14.21 -8.31 26.64
N ARG A 285 15.40 -8.32 26.03
CA ARG A 285 16.58 -7.55 26.47
C ARG A 285 16.72 -6.20 25.77
N ARG A 286 15.81 -5.85 24.86
CA ARG A 286 15.84 -4.57 24.15
C ARG A 286 15.60 -3.43 25.14
N PRO A 287 16.50 -2.43 25.24
CA PRO A 287 16.27 -1.25 26.08
C PRO A 287 15.07 -0.44 25.56
N ARG A 288 14.53 0.46 26.38
CA ARG A 288 13.42 1.37 25.99
C ARG A 288 12.14 0.63 25.56
N THR A 289 11.92 -0.53 26.18
CA THR A 289 10.70 -1.32 26.05
C THR A 289 9.82 -1.12 27.27
N VAL A 290 8.61 -0.59 27.08
CA VAL A 290 7.68 -0.23 28.16
C VAL A 290 6.35 -0.96 28.01
N ARG A 291 5.70 -1.26 29.13
CA ARG A 291 4.33 -1.83 29.12
C ARG A 291 3.33 -0.71 29.01
N CYS A 292 2.26 -0.90 28.24
CA CYS A 292 1.23 0.13 28.09
C CYS A 292 0.56 0.55 29.42
N ALA A 293 0.49 -0.35 30.41
CA ALA A 293 -0.05 -0.03 31.74
C ALA A 293 0.85 0.94 32.54
N ASP A 294 2.14 1.03 32.21
CA ASP A 294 3.10 1.91 32.88
C ASP A 294 3.22 3.28 32.18
N VAL A 295 2.51 3.48 31.06
CA VAL A 295 2.53 4.72 30.28
C VAL A 295 1.33 5.58 30.66
N ALA A 296 1.60 6.76 31.21
CA ALA A 296 0.56 7.72 31.53
C ALA A 296 0.08 8.44 30.25
N VAL A 297 -1.22 8.67 30.16
CA VAL A 297 -1.80 9.52 29.12
C VAL A 297 -2.28 10.81 29.76
N GLU A 298 -1.77 11.93 29.26
CA GLU A 298 -2.10 13.26 29.78
C GLU A 298 -2.53 14.20 28.66
N GLU A 299 -3.24 15.27 29.03
CA GLU A 299 -3.53 16.38 28.14
C GLU A 299 -2.56 17.53 28.44
N ARG A 300 -1.75 17.92 27.45
CA ARG A 300 -0.80 19.04 27.54
C ARG A 300 -1.03 19.99 26.38
N ALA A 301 -1.27 21.27 26.68
CA ALA A 301 -1.56 22.31 25.70
C ALA A 301 -2.64 21.91 24.66
N GLY A 302 -3.71 21.22 25.12
CA GLY A 302 -4.82 20.79 24.27
C GLY A 302 -4.52 19.57 23.37
N ARG A 303 -3.41 18.88 23.59
CA ARG A 303 -3.05 17.63 22.89
C ARG A 303 -2.88 16.50 23.88
N LEU A 304 -3.24 15.28 23.46
CA LEU A 304 -2.96 14.09 24.24
C LEU A 304 -1.52 13.62 23.98
N VAL A 305 -0.82 13.33 25.07
CA VAL A 305 0.55 12.83 25.04
C VAL A 305 0.67 11.54 25.84
N ALA A 306 1.58 10.69 25.42
CA ALA A 306 2.02 9.51 26.14
C ALA A 306 3.31 9.85 26.90
N GLU A 307 3.27 9.80 28.23
CA GLU A 307 4.42 9.99 29.10
C GLU A 307 4.92 8.62 29.59
N LEU A 308 6.18 8.33 29.27
CA LEU A 308 6.84 7.08 29.63
C LEU A 308 7.40 7.15 31.06
N PRO A 309 7.68 6.00 31.71
CA PRO A 309 8.21 5.95 33.08
C PRO A 309 9.53 6.70 33.31
N ASP A 310 10.33 6.90 32.25
CA ASP A 310 11.58 7.65 32.30
C ASP A 310 11.41 9.17 32.04
N GLY A 311 10.16 9.64 31.91
CA GLY A 311 9.80 11.02 31.66
C GLY A 311 9.80 11.43 30.18
N ALA A 312 10.10 10.52 29.25
CA ALA A 312 10.01 10.82 27.82
C ALA A 312 8.54 11.01 27.39
N VAL A 313 8.27 12.04 26.59
CA VAL A 313 6.91 12.45 26.19
C VAL A 313 6.75 12.34 24.68
N PHE A 314 5.68 11.70 24.21
CA PHE A 314 5.38 11.54 22.79
C PHE A 314 3.95 11.95 22.46
N ASP A 315 3.68 12.32 21.21
CA ASP A 315 2.31 12.51 20.74
C ASP A 315 1.55 11.17 20.83
N LEU A 316 0.34 11.18 21.40
CA LEU A 316 -0.42 9.95 21.61
C LEU A 316 -0.72 9.22 20.29
N LEU A 317 -0.90 9.95 19.18
CA LEU A 317 -1.20 9.33 17.88
C LEU A 317 -0.06 8.44 17.36
N ASP A 318 1.18 8.64 17.83
CA ASP A 318 2.31 7.77 17.48
C ASP A 318 2.13 6.34 18.00
N VAL A 319 1.44 6.17 19.13
CA VAL A 319 1.06 4.83 19.62
C VAL A 319 0.06 4.15 18.69
N PHE A 320 -0.80 4.92 18.05
CA PHE A 320 -1.81 4.42 17.10
C PHE A 320 -1.29 4.37 15.65
N CYS A 321 -0.02 4.67 15.40
CA CYS A 321 0.51 4.92 14.06
C CYS A 321 0.23 3.77 13.08
N HIS A 322 0.42 2.51 13.48
CA HIS A 322 0.13 1.36 12.61
C HIS A 322 -1.37 1.17 12.39
N ALA A 323 -2.21 1.39 13.41
CA ALA A 323 -3.66 1.31 13.27
C ALA A 323 -4.19 2.38 12.31
N LEU A 324 -3.65 3.60 12.38
CA LEU A 324 -3.95 4.71 11.48
C LEU A 324 -3.47 4.43 10.05
N THR A 325 -2.18 4.07 9.90
CA THR A 325 -1.54 3.74 8.62
C THR A 325 -2.33 2.67 7.85
N ASN A 326 -2.81 1.64 8.55
CA ASN A 326 -3.63 0.59 7.93
C ASN A 326 -4.95 1.07 7.34
N ARG A 327 -5.51 2.19 7.82
CA ARG A 327 -6.74 2.76 7.26
C ARG A 327 -6.46 3.59 6.03
N VAL A 328 -5.29 4.23 5.95
CA VAL A 328 -4.98 5.22 4.91
C VAL A 328 -4.12 4.70 3.77
N MET A 329 -3.23 3.71 3.99
CA MET A 329 -2.08 3.43 3.10
C MET A 329 -2.43 3.30 1.61
N ASP A 330 -3.50 2.58 1.26
CA ASP A 330 -3.89 2.29 -0.13
C ASP A 330 -5.14 3.06 -0.57
N ARG A 331 -5.48 4.14 0.15
CA ARG A 331 -6.70 4.93 -0.06
C ARG A 331 -6.49 6.18 -0.91
N PHE A 332 -5.25 6.57 -1.21
CA PHE A 332 -5.01 7.72 -2.08
C PHE A 332 -5.50 7.42 -3.51
N ARG A 333 -6.54 8.13 -3.95
CA ARG A 333 -7.13 8.00 -5.29
C ARG A 333 -7.60 9.37 -5.79
N ILE A 334 -7.07 9.78 -6.93
CA ILE A 334 -7.40 11.07 -7.60
C ILE A 334 -8.72 10.96 -8.38
N ARG A 335 -9.01 9.76 -8.90
CA ARG A 335 -10.11 9.52 -9.84
C ARG A 335 -11.48 9.57 -9.12
N PRO A 336 -12.52 10.18 -9.72
CA PRO A 336 -13.87 10.16 -9.17
C PRO A 336 -14.51 8.77 -9.25
N ASP A 337 -15.65 8.60 -8.55
CA ASP A 337 -16.43 7.37 -8.58
C ASP A 337 -17.41 7.37 -9.76
N ALA A 338 -16.89 7.30 -10.99
CA ALA A 338 -17.68 7.32 -12.23
C ALA A 338 -17.52 6.05 -13.07
N ASP A 339 -18.46 5.84 -14.00
CA ASP A 339 -18.51 4.67 -14.89
C ASP A 339 -17.36 4.64 -15.89
N HIS A 340 -16.90 5.81 -16.32
CA HIS A 340 -15.67 6.02 -17.07
C HIS A 340 -14.90 7.18 -16.43
N CYS A 341 -13.58 7.06 -16.34
CA CYS A 341 -12.76 8.25 -16.11
C CYS A 341 -11.55 8.22 -17.04
N PRO A 342 -11.17 9.39 -17.58
CA PRO A 342 -10.05 9.51 -18.50
C PRO A 342 -8.72 9.15 -17.85
N ARG A 343 -7.74 8.85 -18.69
CA ARG A 343 -6.33 8.95 -18.31
C ARG A 343 -6.01 10.41 -17.97
N VAL A 344 -5.42 10.65 -16.82
CA VAL A 344 -4.97 11.98 -16.39
C VAL A 344 -3.45 12.02 -16.40
N THR A 345 -2.90 12.86 -17.25
CA THR A 345 -1.46 13.12 -17.38
C THR A 345 -1.18 14.55 -16.94
N VAL A 346 -0.20 14.71 -16.07
CA VAL A 346 0.35 16.01 -15.67
C VAL A 346 1.82 16.05 -16.07
N ASP A 347 2.19 17.01 -16.91
CA ASP A 347 3.49 17.04 -17.60
C ASP A 347 3.82 15.69 -18.27
N LYS A 348 4.90 15.01 -17.86
CA LYS A 348 5.30 13.68 -18.35
C LYS A 348 4.77 12.52 -17.50
N MET A 349 3.94 12.78 -16.48
CA MET A 349 3.52 11.77 -15.49
C MET A 349 2.02 11.49 -15.56
N VAL A 350 1.67 10.24 -15.84
CA VAL A 350 0.30 9.73 -15.75
C VAL A 350 -0.05 9.53 -14.27
N LEU A 351 -0.88 10.41 -13.72
CA LEU A 351 -1.34 10.33 -12.33
C LEU A 351 -2.50 9.35 -12.16
N SER A 352 -3.29 9.13 -13.20
CA SER A 352 -4.39 8.17 -13.18
C SER A 352 -4.57 7.52 -14.55
N ARG A 353 -4.68 6.19 -14.57
CA ARG A 353 -4.95 5.40 -15.77
C ARG A 353 -6.42 5.51 -16.17
N GLU A 354 -6.71 5.43 -17.46
CA GLU A 354 -8.08 5.30 -17.97
C GLU A 354 -8.74 4.06 -17.38
N THR A 355 -9.99 4.18 -16.95
CA THR A 355 -10.66 3.09 -16.24
C THR A 355 -12.17 3.14 -16.44
N TRP A 356 -12.78 1.96 -16.55
CA TRP A 356 -14.20 1.74 -16.83
C TRP A 356 -14.83 0.86 -15.75
N ARG A 357 -16.13 1.01 -15.51
CA ARG A 357 -16.89 0.18 -14.57
C ARG A 357 -18.13 -0.39 -15.24
N PHE A 358 -18.29 -1.70 -15.14
CA PHE A 358 -19.40 -2.41 -15.77
C PHE A 358 -20.15 -3.25 -14.73
N ALA A 359 -21.49 -3.16 -14.74
CA ALA A 359 -22.33 -4.06 -13.97
C ALA A 359 -22.22 -5.48 -14.54
N ALA A 360 -21.99 -6.47 -13.67
CA ALA A 360 -21.72 -7.84 -14.08
C ALA A 360 -22.87 -8.45 -14.92
N GLY A 361 -24.12 -8.10 -14.59
CA GLY A 361 -25.31 -8.55 -15.31
C GLY A 361 -25.46 -7.96 -16.73
N ARG A 362 -24.70 -6.93 -17.10
CA ARG A 362 -24.77 -6.27 -18.42
C ARG A 362 -23.70 -6.79 -19.40
N LEU A 363 -23.08 -7.93 -19.11
CA LEU A 363 -21.99 -8.50 -19.90
C LEU A 363 -22.36 -9.90 -20.45
N PRO A 364 -23.27 -9.97 -21.45
CA PRO A 364 -23.86 -11.23 -21.91
C PRO A 364 -22.86 -12.18 -22.57
N PHE A 365 -21.71 -11.70 -23.05
CA PHE A 365 -20.67 -12.59 -23.55
C PHE A 365 -20.21 -13.60 -22.48
N ALA A 366 -20.26 -13.22 -21.19
CA ALA A 366 -19.78 -14.07 -20.11
C ALA A 366 -20.62 -15.36 -19.92
N THR A 367 -21.88 -15.37 -20.35
CA THR A 367 -22.79 -16.53 -20.25
C THR A 367 -22.88 -17.34 -21.55
N GLU A 368 -22.23 -16.89 -22.62
CA GLU A 368 -22.13 -17.66 -23.87
C GLU A 368 -21.43 -19.00 -23.62
N LYS A 369 -22.05 -20.09 -24.07
CA LYS A 369 -21.61 -21.46 -23.79
C LYS A 369 -20.47 -21.87 -24.72
N SER A 370 -20.55 -21.48 -25.99
CA SER A 370 -19.51 -21.75 -26.98
C SER A 370 -18.30 -20.84 -26.73
N GLU A 371 -17.13 -21.42 -26.51
CA GLU A 371 -15.89 -20.66 -26.30
C GLU A 371 -15.57 -19.74 -27.49
N ALA A 372 -15.69 -20.25 -28.72
CA ALA A 372 -15.45 -19.46 -29.93
C ALA A 372 -16.42 -18.26 -30.02
N LYS A 373 -17.73 -18.48 -29.80
CA LYS A 373 -18.72 -17.38 -29.79
C LYS A 373 -18.48 -16.41 -28.64
N ARG A 374 -18.07 -16.90 -27.47
CA ARG A 374 -17.72 -16.08 -26.31
C ARG A 374 -16.56 -15.16 -26.63
N PHE A 375 -15.50 -15.68 -27.24
CA PHE A 375 -14.35 -14.90 -27.66
C PHE A 375 -14.77 -13.77 -28.63
N VAL A 376 -15.48 -14.10 -29.71
CA VAL A 376 -15.95 -13.11 -30.69
C VAL A 376 -16.84 -12.05 -30.04
N ARG A 377 -17.81 -12.46 -29.20
CA ARG A 377 -18.69 -11.51 -28.50
C ARG A 377 -17.92 -10.64 -27.50
N ALA A 378 -16.90 -11.17 -26.83
CA ALA A 378 -16.04 -10.40 -25.95
C ALA A 378 -15.21 -9.37 -26.72
N ARG A 379 -14.69 -9.73 -27.91
CA ARG A 379 -14.00 -8.79 -28.81
C ARG A 379 -14.93 -7.69 -29.32
N HIS A 380 -16.17 -8.03 -29.72
CA HIS A 380 -17.16 -7.03 -30.09
C HIS A 380 -17.49 -6.09 -28.93
N TRP A 381 -17.65 -6.62 -27.72
CA TRP A 381 -17.86 -5.80 -26.52
C TRP A 381 -16.66 -4.90 -26.22
N GLN A 382 -15.44 -5.42 -26.32
CA GLN A 382 -14.22 -4.64 -26.13
C GLN A 382 -14.12 -3.49 -27.15
N ALA A 383 -14.38 -3.76 -28.43
CA ALA A 383 -14.36 -2.74 -29.48
C ALA A 383 -15.46 -1.68 -29.27
N ALA A 384 -16.68 -2.10 -28.92
CA ALA A 384 -17.81 -1.19 -28.68
C ALA A 384 -17.61 -0.26 -27.47
N ASN A 385 -16.74 -0.63 -26.53
CA ASN A 385 -16.38 0.19 -25.37
C ASN A 385 -14.97 0.79 -25.49
N GLU A 386 -14.33 0.63 -26.65
CA GLU A 386 -12.98 1.10 -26.96
C GLU A 386 -11.90 0.74 -25.92
N LEU A 387 -12.05 -0.42 -25.26
CA LEU A 387 -11.08 -0.86 -24.26
C LEU A 387 -9.77 -1.27 -24.95
N PRO A 388 -8.59 -0.99 -24.37
CA PRO A 388 -7.34 -1.46 -24.93
C PRO A 388 -7.25 -2.98 -24.87
N ARG A 389 -6.35 -3.57 -25.67
CA ARG A 389 -6.12 -5.04 -25.70
C ARG A 389 -5.72 -5.58 -24.33
N HIS A 390 -4.85 -4.86 -23.63
CA HIS A 390 -4.28 -5.25 -22.35
C HIS A 390 -4.94 -4.44 -21.23
N VAL A 391 -5.58 -5.13 -20.28
CA VAL A 391 -6.27 -4.51 -19.15
C VAL A 391 -6.02 -5.29 -17.86
N PHE A 392 -6.22 -4.60 -16.73
CA PHE A 392 -6.38 -5.23 -15.43
C PHE A 392 -7.84 -5.15 -14.99
N VAL A 393 -8.35 -6.23 -14.40
CA VAL A 393 -9.72 -6.31 -13.91
C VAL A 393 -9.72 -6.58 -12.41
N VAL A 394 -10.52 -5.81 -11.68
CA VAL A 394 -10.76 -5.98 -10.23
C VAL A 394 -12.25 -5.99 -9.94
N SER A 395 -12.67 -6.79 -8.96
CA SER A 395 -14.07 -6.83 -8.53
C SER A 395 -14.20 -7.08 -7.03
N PRO A 396 -15.38 -6.83 -6.43
CA PRO A 396 -15.63 -7.19 -5.03
C PRO A 396 -15.41 -8.68 -4.71
N ALA A 397 -15.63 -9.57 -5.69
CA ALA A 397 -15.41 -11.01 -5.54
C ALA A 397 -13.93 -11.42 -5.71
N GLU A 398 -13.16 -10.61 -6.44
CA GLU A 398 -11.76 -10.85 -6.78
C GLU A 398 -10.99 -9.52 -6.60
N PRO A 399 -10.62 -9.18 -5.35
CA PRO A 399 -10.10 -7.86 -5.01
C PRO A 399 -8.64 -7.64 -5.44
N ARG A 400 -7.92 -8.71 -5.82
CA ARG A 400 -6.60 -8.59 -6.45
C ARG A 400 -6.81 -8.41 -7.95
N PRO A 401 -6.27 -7.33 -8.56
CA PRO A 401 -6.34 -7.16 -10.00
C PRO A 401 -5.73 -8.37 -10.73
N PHE A 402 -6.38 -8.80 -11.81
CA PHE A 402 -5.82 -9.81 -12.71
C PHE A 402 -5.73 -9.28 -14.13
N TYR A 403 -4.69 -9.71 -14.83
CA TYR A 403 -4.40 -9.33 -16.20
C TYR A 403 -5.33 -10.03 -17.19
N VAL A 404 -5.77 -9.30 -18.21
CA VAL A 404 -6.53 -9.81 -19.34
C VAL A 404 -5.91 -9.29 -20.63
N ASP A 405 -5.53 -10.22 -21.51
CA ASP A 405 -5.27 -9.97 -22.92
C ASP A 405 -6.52 -10.38 -23.72
N PHE A 406 -7.19 -9.41 -24.36
CA PHE A 406 -8.38 -9.70 -25.15
C PHE A 406 -8.10 -10.54 -26.40
N ASP A 407 -6.86 -10.64 -26.88
CA ASP A 407 -6.50 -11.52 -28.00
C ASP A 407 -6.25 -12.98 -27.55
N SER A 408 -6.31 -13.27 -26.25
CA SER A 408 -6.15 -14.61 -25.70
C SER A 408 -7.49 -15.21 -25.26
N PRO A 409 -7.98 -16.30 -25.89
CA PRO A 409 -9.18 -17.00 -25.47
C PRO A 409 -9.15 -17.46 -24.00
N VAL A 410 -7.96 -17.83 -23.50
CA VAL A 410 -7.75 -18.26 -22.12
C VAL A 410 -8.08 -17.14 -21.14
N TYR A 411 -7.54 -15.94 -21.35
CA TYR A 411 -7.83 -14.79 -20.49
C TYR A 411 -9.29 -14.34 -20.59
N VAL A 412 -9.88 -14.38 -21.79
CA VAL A 412 -11.32 -14.11 -21.97
C VAL A 412 -12.20 -15.11 -21.19
N ASN A 413 -11.81 -16.38 -21.15
CA ASN A 413 -12.52 -17.39 -20.35
C ASN A 413 -12.41 -17.15 -18.84
N ILE A 414 -11.23 -16.75 -18.36
CA ILE A 414 -11.01 -16.38 -16.96
C ILE A 414 -11.89 -15.18 -16.60
N LEU A 415 -11.87 -14.13 -17.42
CA LEU A 415 -12.72 -12.94 -17.27
C LEU A 415 -14.21 -13.33 -17.23
N ALA A 416 -14.67 -14.14 -18.18
CA ALA A 416 -16.06 -14.59 -18.22
C ALA A 416 -16.44 -15.38 -16.94
N LYS A 417 -15.54 -16.21 -16.41
CA LYS A 417 -15.76 -16.93 -15.16
C LYS A 417 -15.87 -15.98 -13.96
N ALA A 418 -15.00 -14.97 -13.88
CA ALA A 418 -15.04 -13.95 -12.84
C ALA A 418 -16.36 -13.15 -12.89
N ILE A 419 -16.78 -12.71 -14.09
CA ILE A 419 -18.05 -12.00 -14.32
C ILE A 419 -19.24 -12.86 -13.87
N ARG A 420 -19.31 -14.13 -14.28
CA ARG A 420 -20.40 -15.03 -13.86
C ARG A 420 -20.46 -15.21 -12.35
N ARG A 421 -19.31 -15.37 -11.69
CA ARG A 421 -19.23 -15.50 -10.23
C ARG A 421 -19.72 -14.23 -9.53
N LEU A 422 -19.37 -13.06 -10.06
CA LEU A 422 -19.82 -11.78 -9.54
C LEU A 422 -21.33 -11.61 -9.72
N ALA A 423 -21.84 -11.80 -10.94
CA ALA A 423 -23.26 -11.67 -11.28
C ALA A 423 -24.16 -12.65 -10.51
N ALA A 424 -23.68 -13.86 -10.21
CA ALA A 424 -24.42 -14.83 -9.41
C ALA A 424 -24.60 -14.39 -7.94
N ARG A 425 -23.71 -13.53 -7.42
CA ARG A 425 -23.85 -12.95 -6.08
C ARG A 425 -24.73 -11.70 -6.11
N ASP A 426 -24.46 -10.82 -7.07
CA ASP A 426 -25.22 -9.59 -7.29
C ASP A 426 -25.04 -9.16 -8.76
N PRO A 427 -26.11 -9.19 -9.58
CA PRO A 427 -26.07 -8.75 -10.97
C PRO A 427 -25.72 -7.27 -11.15
N GLN A 428 -25.95 -6.43 -10.15
CA GLN A 428 -25.62 -4.99 -10.16
C GLN A 428 -24.20 -4.71 -9.66
N ALA A 429 -23.52 -5.70 -9.04
CA ALA A 429 -22.15 -5.53 -8.62
C ALA A 429 -21.27 -5.20 -9.82
N ARG A 430 -20.43 -4.18 -9.65
CA ARG A 430 -19.59 -3.63 -10.71
C ARG A 430 -18.18 -4.22 -10.63
N LEU A 431 -17.63 -4.62 -11.77
CA LEU A 431 -16.19 -4.79 -11.94
C LEU A 431 -15.59 -3.49 -12.48
N THR A 432 -14.32 -3.27 -12.15
CA THR A 432 -13.53 -2.15 -12.65
C THR A 432 -12.46 -2.70 -13.59
N VAL A 433 -12.40 -2.14 -14.80
CA VAL A 433 -11.40 -2.44 -15.82
C VAL A 433 -10.47 -1.24 -15.93
N SER A 434 -9.17 -1.42 -15.74
CA SER A 434 -8.16 -0.38 -15.91
C SER A 434 -7.26 -0.74 -17.08
N GLU A 435 -6.85 0.24 -17.86
CA GLU A 435 -5.86 -0.02 -18.91
C GLU A 435 -4.53 -0.54 -18.33
N MET A 436 -3.86 -1.42 -19.06
CA MET A 436 -2.48 -1.77 -18.75
C MET A 436 -1.56 -0.67 -19.29
N LEU A 437 -0.84 0.00 -18.39
CA LEU A 437 0.12 1.03 -18.75
C LEU A 437 1.32 0.97 -17.78
N PRO A 438 2.56 0.73 -18.26
CA PRO A 438 2.96 0.49 -19.65
C PRO A 438 2.36 -0.81 -20.24
N THR A 439 2.14 -0.85 -21.57
CA THR A 439 1.83 -2.12 -22.28
C THR A 439 3.08 -3.02 -22.35
N PRO A 440 2.95 -4.32 -22.68
CA PRO A 440 4.12 -5.20 -22.85
C PRO A 440 5.16 -4.67 -23.85
N GLU A 441 4.72 -3.98 -24.89
CA GLU A 441 5.59 -3.37 -25.92
C GLU A 441 6.30 -2.12 -25.41
N GLN A 442 5.75 -1.46 -24.39
CA GLN A 442 6.29 -0.25 -23.76
C GLN A 442 7.16 -0.54 -22.54
N ALA A 443 7.40 -1.82 -22.23
CA ALA A 443 8.29 -2.23 -21.15
C ALA A 443 9.74 -2.06 -21.60
N TRP A 444 10.41 -1.04 -21.05
CA TRP A 444 11.76 -0.61 -21.43
C TRP A 444 12.88 -1.53 -20.94
N LEU A 445 12.66 -2.24 -19.81
CA LEU A 445 13.69 -3.07 -19.19
C LEU A 445 13.82 -4.39 -19.95
N THR A 446 14.99 -4.63 -20.54
CA THR A 446 15.32 -5.89 -21.22
C THR A 446 16.40 -6.70 -20.48
N ASP A 447 16.44 -8.01 -20.71
CA ASP A 447 17.62 -8.83 -20.43
C ASP A 447 18.59 -8.85 -21.63
N ASP A 448 19.66 -9.64 -21.51
CA ASP A 448 20.66 -9.89 -22.55
C ASP A 448 20.13 -10.71 -23.73
N LEU A 449 18.98 -11.36 -23.56
CA LEU A 449 18.25 -12.09 -24.61
C LEU A 449 17.20 -11.21 -25.32
N GLY A 450 17.03 -9.96 -24.90
CA GLY A 450 16.04 -9.03 -25.44
C GLY A 450 14.61 -9.25 -24.92
N ASN A 451 14.40 -10.11 -23.92
CA ASN A 451 13.10 -10.27 -23.28
C ASN A 451 12.75 -9.00 -22.49
N ARG A 452 11.51 -8.53 -22.61
CA ARG A 452 11.01 -7.32 -21.93
C ARG A 452 10.37 -7.68 -20.59
N TYR A 453 10.59 -6.83 -19.60
CA TYR A 453 10.09 -6.99 -18.23
C TYR A 453 9.36 -5.74 -17.77
N THR A 454 8.20 -5.91 -17.16
CA THR A 454 7.61 -4.84 -16.36
C THR A 454 8.54 -4.51 -15.20
N SER A 455 8.69 -3.22 -14.93
CA SER A 455 9.54 -2.71 -13.86
C SER A 455 8.87 -1.53 -13.18
N GLU A 456 9.18 -1.36 -11.90
CA GLU A 456 8.64 -0.33 -11.03
C GLU A 456 9.77 0.20 -10.16
N LEU A 457 9.88 1.53 -10.10
CA LEU A 457 10.78 2.26 -9.24
C LEU A 457 10.01 2.68 -8.00
N ARG A 458 10.41 2.15 -6.85
CA ARG A 458 9.81 2.47 -5.55
C ARG A 458 10.66 3.51 -4.85
N PHE A 459 10.06 4.66 -4.55
CA PHE A 459 10.72 5.73 -3.81
C PHE A 459 10.11 5.86 -2.41
N VAL A 460 10.80 6.59 -1.55
CA VAL A 460 10.28 7.08 -0.27
C VAL A 460 10.50 8.59 -0.25
N ALA A 461 9.41 9.34 -0.23
CA ALA A 461 9.42 10.78 0.00
C ALA A 461 9.10 11.05 1.48
N VAL A 462 9.83 11.99 2.08
CA VAL A 462 9.57 12.46 3.44
C VAL A 462 9.14 13.92 3.41
N ASP A 463 8.06 14.24 4.11
CA ASP A 463 7.66 15.62 4.32
C ASP A 463 8.58 16.28 5.36
N ARG A 464 9.37 17.26 4.89
CA ARG A 464 10.29 18.06 5.71
C ARG A 464 9.63 19.30 6.32
N SER A 465 8.42 19.65 5.89
CA SER A 465 7.67 20.79 6.44
C SER A 465 6.96 20.45 7.76
N ALA A 466 6.62 19.18 7.97
CA ALA A 466 6.12 18.69 9.24
C ALA A 466 7.28 18.43 10.23
N LEU A 467 7.18 19.00 11.44
CA LEU A 467 8.12 18.69 12.52
C LEU A 467 8.00 17.20 12.91
N PRO A 468 9.11 16.52 13.21
CA PRO A 468 9.05 15.16 13.73
C PRO A 468 8.26 15.16 15.05
N GLY A 469 7.24 14.30 15.16
CA GLY A 469 6.79 13.86 16.48
C GLY A 469 7.97 13.16 17.16
N GLY A 470 8.52 13.77 18.21
CA GLY A 470 9.71 13.30 18.90
C GLY A 470 9.71 13.86 20.32
N ALA A 471 10.47 13.20 21.20
CA ALA A 471 10.52 13.57 22.62
C ALA A 471 10.95 15.04 22.78
N GLY A 472 10.07 15.84 23.41
CA GLY A 472 10.36 17.18 23.90
C GLY A 472 10.56 17.18 25.40
#